data_AF-A0A7Y0BN67-F1
#
_entry.id   AF-A0A7Y0BN67-F1
#
_cell.length_a   1.000
_cell.length_b   1.000
_cell.length_c   1.000
_cell.angle_alpha   90.00
_cell.angle_beta   90.00
_cell.angle_gamma   90.00
#
_symmetry.space_group_name_H-M   'P 1'
#
loop_
_entity.id
_entity.type
_entity.pdbx_description
1 polymer ?
#
loop_
_entity_poly.entity_id
_entity_poly.type
_entity_poly.pdbx_seq_one_letter_code
_entity_poly.pdbx_strand_id
1 'polypeptide(L)'
;MDSEGQPGSEAGAPKGARDFALGDGIRALLEDGQTLFEAEIAFQQARVGYVLGRAKGIALLLVATLFLAFFFLVALVVGLLLALTPLVGPWGALGIVAAVLLVGTIGSFVSAVSRYRAARDVLLGKDGSKA
;
A
#
# COMPACT_ATOMS: atom_id res chain seq x y z
N MET A 1 39.68 -37.33 63.35
CA MET A 1 39.14 -36.06 63.87
C MET A 1 40.07 -35.00 63.38
N ASP A 2 39.63 -34.18 62.44
CA ASP A 2 39.96 -32.75 62.34
C ASP A 2 38.99 -32.17 61.31
N SER A 3 37.96 -31.55 61.86
CA SER A 3 36.95 -30.77 61.16
C SER A 3 37.55 -29.39 60.90
N GLU A 4 37.98 -29.13 59.67
CA GLU A 4 38.31 -27.76 59.22
C GLU A 4 37.13 -27.26 58.38
N GLY A 5 36.39 -26.33 58.98
CA GLY A 5 35.19 -25.73 58.44
C GLY A 5 35.42 -25.06 57.09
N GLN A 6 34.48 -25.27 56.20
CA GLN A 6 34.26 -24.44 55.02
C GLN A 6 33.72 -23.08 55.50
N PRO A 7 34.46 -21.96 55.41
CA PRO A 7 33.85 -20.66 55.55
C PRO A 7 33.21 -20.30 54.22
N GLY A 8 31.89 -20.13 54.22
CA GLY A 8 31.20 -19.49 53.11
C GLY A 8 31.78 -18.10 52.85
N SER A 9 31.95 -17.79 51.57
CA SER A 9 32.06 -16.43 51.04
C SER A 9 31.82 -16.57 49.54
N GLU A 10 30.58 -16.56 49.05
CA GLU A 10 29.87 -15.30 48.76
C GLU A 10 30.81 -14.15 48.37
N ALA A 11 31.78 -14.42 47.49
CA ALA A 11 32.48 -13.38 46.75
C ALA A 11 31.51 -12.83 45.71
N GLY A 12 30.70 -11.86 46.15
CA GLY A 12 29.89 -11.02 45.28
C GLY A 12 30.74 -10.51 44.13
N ALA A 13 30.43 -10.97 42.92
CA ALA A 13 30.90 -10.34 41.70
C ALA A 13 30.66 -8.83 41.89
N PRO A 14 31.71 -7.99 41.78
CA PRO A 14 31.60 -6.56 42.07
C PRO A 14 30.40 -6.08 41.28
N LYS A 15 29.42 -5.52 41.98
CA LYS A 15 28.11 -5.17 41.40
C LYS A 15 28.30 -4.34 40.11
N GLY A 16 29.35 -3.51 40.10
CA GLY A 16 29.84 -2.81 38.92
C GLY A 16 30.18 -3.69 37.70
N ALA A 17 30.85 -4.84 37.83
CA ALA A 17 31.22 -5.69 36.69
C ALA A 17 30.03 -6.34 35.97
N ARG A 18 28.93 -6.62 36.69
CA ARG A 18 27.68 -7.11 36.07
C ARG A 18 26.91 -5.98 35.38
N ASP A 19 26.95 -4.80 35.96
CA ASP A 19 26.34 -3.60 35.38
C ASP A 19 27.08 -3.18 34.08
N PHE A 20 28.41 -3.32 34.03
CA PHE A 20 29.21 -3.15 32.80
C PHE A 20 28.90 -4.22 31.74
N ALA A 21 28.80 -5.50 32.12
CA ALA A 21 28.52 -6.59 31.19
C ALA A 21 27.12 -6.50 30.54
N LEU A 22 26.12 -5.98 31.26
CA LEU A 22 24.78 -5.75 30.70
C LEU A 22 24.75 -4.54 29.76
N GLY A 23 25.48 -3.47 30.09
CA GLY A 23 25.65 -2.31 29.21
C GLY A 23 26.32 -2.67 27.88
N ASP A 24 27.36 -3.50 27.93
CA ASP A 24 28.07 -3.98 26.75
C ASP A 24 27.22 -4.96 25.93
N GLY A 25 26.42 -5.81 26.57
CA GLY A 25 25.45 -6.68 25.89
C GLY A 25 24.36 -5.91 25.14
N ILE A 26 23.85 -4.82 25.72
CA ILE A 26 22.87 -3.95 25.05
C ILE A 26 23.52 -3.22 23.86
N ARG A 27 24.77 -2.76 23.99
CA ARG A 27 25.51 -2.16 22.88
C ARG A 27 25.72 -3.15 21.74
N ALA A 28 26.13 -4.38 22.03
CA ALA A 28 26.32 -5.43 21.03
C ALA A 28 25.01 -5.77 20.31
N LEU A 29 23.88 -5.85 21.02
CA LEU A 29 22.56 -6.06 20.42
C LEU A 29 22.08 -4.86 19.58
N LEU A 30 22.43 -3.63 19.97
CA LEU A 30 22.15 -2.44 19.18
C LEU A 30 22.95 -2.45 17.86
N GLU A 31 24.22 -2.84 17.93
CA GLU A 31 25.14 -2.84 16.79
C GLU A 31 24.80 -3.98 15.80
N ASP A 32 24.43 -5.16 16.30
CA ASP A 32 23.88 -6.24 15.48
C ASP A 32 22.51 -5.86 14.89
N GLY A 33 21.66 -5.19 15.68
CA GLY A 33 20.34 -4.71 15.25
C GLY A 33 20.44 -3.66 14.13
N GLN A 34 21.44 -2.78 14.19
CA GLN A 34 21.72 -1.80 13.14
C GLN A 34 22.13 -2.49 11.83
N THR A 35 23.00 -3.49 11.91
CA THR A 35 23.46 -4.25 10.74
C THR A 35 22.32 -5.01 10.06
N LEU A 36 21.40 -5.60 10.84
CA LEU A 36 20.19 -6.24 10.30
C LEU A 36 19.21 -5.24 9.68
N PHE A 37 19.07 -4.05 10.27
CA PHE A 37 18.22 -3.00 9.72
C PHE A 37 18.75 -2.48 8.37
N GLU A 38 20.06 -2.28 8.27
CA GLU A 38 20.71 -1.86 7.01
C GLU A 38 20.54 -2.91 5.91
N ALA A 39 20.61 -4.20 6.25
CA ALA A 39 20.37 -5.29 5.30
C ALA A 39 18.91 -5.34 4.79
N GLU A 40 17.93 -5.14 5.68
CA GLU A 40 16.51 -5.14 5.29
C GLU A 40 16.17 -3.89 4.44
N ILE A 41 16.72 -2.71 4.80
CA ILE A 41 16.56 -1.49 3.99
C ILE A 41 17.14 -1.71 2.59
N ALA A 42 18.33 -2.28 2.48
CA ALA A 42 18.95 -2.56 1.18
C ALA A 42 18.11 -3.55 0.34
N PHE A 43 17.51 -4.56 0.98
CA PHE A 43 16.63 -5.53 0.32
C PHE A 43 15.32 -4.90 -0.17
N GLN A 44 14.68 -4.06 0.65
CA GLN A 44 13.47 -3.34 0.26
C GLN A 44 13.77 -2.31 -0.84
N GLN A 45 14.92 -1.64 -0.78
CA GLN A 45 15.36 -0.70 -1.82
C GLN A 45 15.59 -1.41 -3.16
N ALA A 46 16.19 -2.60 -3.16
CA ALA A 46 16.36 -3.41 -4.37
C ALA A 46 15.01 -3.86 -4.95
N ARG A 47 14.06 -4.27 -4.10
CA ARG A 47 12.71 -4.67 -4.50
C ARG A 47 11.92 -3.50 -5.11
N VAL A 48 12.00 -2.32 -4.49
CA VAL A 48 11.37 -1.10 -5.00
C VAL A 48 11.98 -0.70 -6.35
N GLY A 49 13.31 -0.75 -6.50
CA GLY A 49 14.00 -0.41 -7.76
C GLY A 49 13.60 -1.30 -8.93
N TYR A 50 13.49 -2.61 -8.72
CA TYR A 50 13.04 -3.56 -9.73
C TYR A 50 11.58 -3.33 -10.15
N VAL A 51 10.69 -3.12 -9.18
CA VAL A 51 9.27 -2.81 -9.43
C VAL A 51 9.15 -1.49 -10.19
N LEU A 52 9.93 -0.47 -9.81
CA LEU A 52 9.91 0.84 -10.45
C LEU A 52 10.40 0.80 -11.90
N GLY A 53 11.41 -0.02 -12.19
CA GLY A 53 11.91 -0.25 -13.55
C GLY A 53 10.84 -0.87 -14.46
N ARG A 54 10.10 -1.87 -13.98
CA ARG A 54 9.01 -2.51 -14.72
C ARG A 54 7.75 -1.63 -14.79
N ALA A 55 7.50 -0.84 -13.75
CA ALA A 55 6.34 0.05 -13.63
C ALA A 55 6.32 1.11 -14.74
N LYS A 56 7.47 1.58 -15.23
CA LYS A 56 7.53 2.56 -16.33
C LYS A 56 6.80 2.08 -17.59
N GLY A 57 7.01 0.82 -18.00
CA GLY A 57 6.35 0.25 -19.17
C GLY A 57 4.84 0.12 -18.98
N ILE A 58 4.41 -0.32 -17.79
CA ILE A 58 2.99 -0.42 -17.44
C ILE A 58 2.35 0.97 -17.36
N ALA A 59 3.04 1.95 -16.77
CA ALA A 59 2.58 3.33 -16.68
C ALA A 59 2.38 3.95 -18.06
N LEU A 60 3.32 3.73 -18.99
CA LEU A 60 3.17 4.22 -20.37
C LEU A 60 1.95 3.60 -21.06
N LEU A 61 1.74 2.29 -20.91
CA LEU A 61 0.55 1.62 -21.44
C LEU A 61 -0.73 2.15 -20.81
N LEU A 62 -0.77 2.36 -19.49
CA LEU A 62 -1.94 2.93 -18.80
C LEU A 62 -2.25 4.35 -19.29
N VAL A 63 -1.23 5.19 -19.48
CA VAL A 63 -1.40 6.54 -20.03
C VAL A 63 -1.95 6.46 -21.46
N ALA A 64 -1.39 5.59 -22.30
CA ALA A 64 -1.86 5.40 -23.67
C ALA A 64 -3.32 4.92 -23.71
N THR A 65 -3.68 3.93 -22.90
CA THR A 65 -5.06 3.44 -22.79
C THR A 65 -6.01 4.52 -22.26
N LEU A 66 -5.61 5.29 -21.25
CA LEU A 66 -6.43 6.38 -20.72
C LEU A 66 -6.69 7.45 -21.77
N PHE A 67 -5.66 7.80 -22.55
CA PHE A 67 -5.77 8.78 -23.63
C PHE A 67 -6.66 8.28 -24.77
N LEU A 68 -6.51 7.03 -25.19
CA LEU A 68 -7.39 6.39 -26.19
C LEU A 68 -8.82 6.28 -25.70
N ALA A 69 -9.04 5.89 -24.44
CA ALA A 69 -10.37 5.80 -23.84
C ALA A 69 -11.07 7.17 -23.79
N PHE A 70 -10.32 8.24 -23.50
CA PHE A 70 -10.84 9.60 -23.57
C PHE A 70 -11.30 9.97 -24.98
N PHE A 71 -10.48 9.72 -26.01
CA PHE A 71 -10.89 9.98 -27.38
C PHE A 71 -12.06 9.12 -27.84
N PHE A 72 -12.08 7.87 -27.43
CA PHE A 72 -13.21 6.98 -27.69
C PHE A 72 -14.50 7.53 -27.08
N LEU A 73 -14.46 8.03 -25.84
CA LEU A 73 -15.62 8.66 -25.20
C LEU A 73 -16.10 9.90 -25.96
N VAL A 74 -15.18 10.77 -26.39
CA VAL A 74 -15.50 11.95 -27.21
C VAL A 74 -16.12 11.52 -28.56
N ALA A 75 -15.51 10.56 -29.25
CA ALA A 75 -16.01 10.04 -30.52
C ALA A 75 -17.40 9.41 -30.37
N LEU A 76 -17.65 8.71 -29.26
CA LEU A 76 -18.95 8.14 -28.94
C LEU A 76 -20.01 9.24 -28.74
N VAL A 77 -19.69 10.30 -27.99
CA VAL A 77 -20.59 11.44 -27.79
C VAL A 77 -20.91 12.12 -29.11
N VAL A 78 -19.89 12.45 -29.91
CA VAL A 78 -20.07 13.09 -31.22
C VAL A 78 -20.87 12.20 -32.17
N GLY A 79 -20.53 10.90 -32.25
CA GLY A 79 -21.24 9.93 -33.08
C GLY A 79 -22.71 9.77 -32.68
N LEU A 80 -22.99 9.72 -31.37
CA LEU A 80 -24.35 9.62 -30.86
C LEU A 80 -25.17 10.88 -31.16
N LEU A 81 -24.57 12.07 -30.99
CA LEU A 81 -25.23 13.32 -31.36
C LEU A 81 -25.55 13.36 -32.86
N LEU A 82 -24.59 13.00 -33.73
CA LEU A 82 -24.83 12.94 -35.18
C LEU A 82 -25.93 11.94 -35.55
N ALA A 83 -25.99 10.80 -34.87
CA ALA A 83 -27.00 9.77 -35.10
C ALA A 83 -28.41 10.18 -34.59
N LEU A 84 -28.51 10.83 -33.43
CA LEU A 84 -29.79 11.17 -32.79
C LEU A 84 -30.37 12.50 -33.28
N THR A 85 -29.53 13.45 -33.67
CA THR A 85 -29.98 14.78 -34.14
C THR A 85 -31.06 14.69 -35.23
N PRO A 86 -30.94 13.86 -36.29
CA PRO A 86 -32.00 13.77 -37.30
C PRO A 86 -33.30 13.13 -36.81
N LEU A 87 -33.31 12.42 -35.68
CA LEU A 87 -34.50 11.74 -35.15
C LEU A 87 -35.28 12.60 -34.15
N VAL A 88 -34.58 13.26 -33.23
CA VAL A 88 -35.18 13.97 -32.07
C VAL A 88 -34.82 15.46 -32.01
N GLY A 89 -34.07 15.94 -33.00
CA GLY A 89 -33.53 17.29 -33.04
C GLY A 89 -32.32 17.50 -32.11
N PRO A 90 -31.63 18.65 -32.22
CA PRO A 90 -30.39 18.91 -31.47
C PRO A 90 -30.58 18.93 -29.95
N TRP A 91 -31.65 19.56 -29.47
CA TRP A 91 -31.94 19.68 -28.04
C TRP A 91 -32.33 18.34 -27.41
N GLY A 92 -33.14 17.54 -28.12
CA GLY A 92 -33.52 16.20 -27.69
C GLY A 92 -32.31 15.27 -27.61
N ALA A 93 -31.45 15.31 -28.63
CA ALA A 93 -30.21 14.54 -28.66
C ALA A 93 -29.31 14.88 -27.48
N LEU A 94 -29.05 16.18 -27.23
CA LEU A 94 -28.23 16.64 -26.11
C LEU A 94 -28.79 16.15 -24.77
N GLY A 95 -30.09 16.29 -24.55
CA GLY A 95 -30.73 15.85 -23.31
C GLY A 95 -30.58 14.34 -23.05
N ILE A 96 -30.77 13.52 -24.08
CA ILE A 96 -30.65 12.06 -23.99
C ILE A 96 -29.18 11.67 -23.72
N VAL A 97 -28.23 12.18 -24.50
CA VAL A 97 -26.81 11.84 -24.33
C VAL A 97 -26.31 12.28 -22.95
N ALA A 98 -26.69 13.48 -22.50
CA ALA A 98 -26.33 13.98 -21.18
C ALA A 98 -26.90 13.10 -20.05
N ALA A 99 -28.17 12.69 -20.16
CA ALA A 99 -28.80 11.80 -19.17
C ALA A 99 -28.09 10.44 -19.08
N VAL A 100 -27.77 9.83 -20.24
CA VAL A 100 -27.04 8.56 -20.30
C VAL A 100 -25.65 8.67 -19.68
N LEU A 101 -24.89 9.73 -20.01
CA LEU A 101 -23.57 9.97 -19.43
C LEU A 101 -23.64 10.22 -17.92
N LEU A 102 -24.65 10.95 -17.45
CA LEU A 102 -24.85 11.21 -16.02
C LEU A 102 -25.08 9.90 -15.25
N VAL A 103 -25.99 9.05 -15.75
CA VAL A 103 -26.26 7.73 -15.14
C VAL A 103 -25.01 6.85 -15.19
N GLY A 104 -24.29 6.82 -16.32
CA GLY A 104 -23.04 6.08 -16.45
C GLY A 104 -21.95 6.57 -15.48
N THR A 105 -21.84 7.89 -15.29
CA THR A 105 -20.88 8.50 -14.35
C THR A 105 -21.22 8.14 -12.91
N ILE A 106 -22.49 8.26 -12.50
CA ILE A 106 -22.93 7.88 -11.16
C ILE A 106 -22.71 6.38 -10.93
N GLY A 107 -23.10 5.54 -11.89
CA GLY A 107 -22.93 4.09 -11.80
C GLY A 107 -21.48 3.65 -11.69
N SER A 108 -20.59 4.24 -12.51
CA SER A 108 -19.15 3.97 -12.46
C SER A 108 -18.50 4.49 -11.18
N PHE A 109 -18.87 5.68 -10.70
CA PHE A 109 -18.39 6.22 -9.44
C PHE A 109 -18.78 5.34 -8.25
N VAL A 110 -20.06 4.97 -8.14
CA VAL A 110 -20.54 4.07 -7.07
C VAL A 110 -19.85 2.72 -7.15
N SER A 111 -19.74 2.15 -8.35
CA SER A 111 -19.06 0.87 -8.56
C SER A 111 -17.58 0.94 -8.15
N ALA A 112 -16.85 1.97 -8.57
CA ALA A 112 -15.46 2.18 -8.19
C ALA A 112 -15.31 2.28 -6.68
N VAL A 113 -16.08 3.16 -6.03
CA VAL A 113 -16.04 3.37 -4.57
C VAL A 113 -16.39 2.08 -3.82
N SER A 114 -17.37 1.30 -4.28
CA SER A 114 -17.74 0.04 -3.64
C SER A 114 -16.60 -0.98 -3.63
N ARG A 115 -15.85 -1.07 -4.74
CA ARG A 115 -14.72 -2.00 -4.89
C ARG A 115 -13.53 -1.56 -4.04
N TYR A 116 -13.23 -0.27 -3.98
CA TYR A 116 -12.17 0.26 -3.12
C TYR A 116 -12.49 0.07 -1.64
N ARG A 117 -13.75 0.29 -1.24
CA ARG A 117 -14.18 0.08 0.15
C ARG A 117 -14.10 -1.38 0.55
N ALA A 118 -14.57 -2.31 -0.29
CA ALA A 118 -14.48 -3.74 -0.02
C ALA A 118 -13.02 -4.20 0.13
N ALA A 119 -12.12 -3.78 -0.76
CA ALA A 119 -10.70 -4.12 -0.67
C ALA A 119 -10.05 -3.53 0.59
N ARG A 120 -10.39 -2.29 0.95
CA ARG A 120 -9.89 -1.63 2.16
C ARG A 120 -10.39 -2.30 3.43
N ASP A 121 -11.65 -2.69 3.49
CA ASP A 121 -12.25 -3.27 4.69
C ASP A 121 -11.63 -4.64 5.02
N VAL A 122 -11.25 -5.43 4.00
CA VAL A 122 -10.45 -6.65 4.14
C VAL A 122 -9.05 -6.36 4.67
N LEU A 123 -8.37 -5.34 4.14
CA LEU A 123 -7.01 -4.97 4.58
C LEU A 123 -6.97 -4.38 6.01
N LEU A 124 -8.04 -3.71 6.44
CA LEU A 124 -8.15 -3.09 7.76
C LEU A 124 -8.69 -4.04 8.84
N GLY A 125 -8.94 -5.32 8.52
CA GLY A 125 -9.33 -6.33 9.51
C GLY A 125 -10.66 -6.07 10.23
N LYS A 126 -11.54 -5.26 9.63
CA LYS A 126 -12.81 -4.82 10.24
C LYS A 126 -13.85 -5.96 10.37
N ASP A 127 -13.56 -7.11 9.79
CA ASP A 127 -14.36 -8.34 9.90
C ASP A 127 -14.19 -9.05 11.26
N GLY A 128 -13.14 -8.74 12.03
CA GLY A 128 -12.91 -9.32 13.36
C GLY A 128 -13.65 -8.65 14.53
N SER A 129 -14.26 -7.47 14.31
CA SER A 129 -14.91 -6.69 15.38
C SER A 129 -16.34 -7.14 15.73
N LYS A 130 -16.83 -8.20 15.10
CA LYS A 130 -18.19 -8.74 15.24
C LYS A 130 -18.22 -10.14 15.86
N ALA A 131 -17.09 -10.63 16.38
CA ALA A 131 -17.03 -11.86 17.17
C ALA A 131 -17.22 -11.57 18.65
#